data_AF-A0A934SBU2-F1
#
_entry.id   AF-A0A934SBU2-F1
#
_cell.length_a   1.000
_cell.length_b   1.000
_cell.length_c   1.000
_cell.angle_alpha   90.00
_cell.angle_beta   90.00
_cell.angle_gamma   90.00
#
_symmetry.space_group_name_H-M   'P 1'
#
loop_
_entity.id
_entity.type
_entity.pdbx_description
1 polymer ?
#
loop_
_entity_poly.entity_id
_entity_poly.type
_entity_poly.pdbx_seq_one_letter_code
_entity_poly.pdbx_strand_id
1 'polypeptide(L)'
;MNGRYFEGDYPELVDRLESHFRRVRESWDERKFDGSLVLGGGYGRGEGGVMKIGEKVEFSNDLDYFLFNPNPTNPELLDWAKRIEREETDRLGIDVEIKCLTEESVGDPQGSMMFSDLIAGNEVVAGDASFLQKLPARLDFSKIGAEEATRLLWNRGSGLFFAGCRMNRADQLGYVIRNHAKAKLALGDAWLCLNGQYHPQCRERGARLQKAELADALGKLKAWHLEGVEFKFNPVCTGISWETLEQERNGLIKAWAEVYLMAESARLSKSIPDFATYLSLPRVLPAYGICKNLALAARDRLKRGAFLRPLGDYPRGALMRALPCLLGQTDGGVSEAARFLPISTGSDMESTYARWWAYYA
;
A
#
# COMPACT_ATOMS: atom_id res chain seq x y z
N MET A 1 -27.20 -0.10 5.91
CA MET A 1 -27.24 -1.44 5.28
C MET A 1 -25.96 -1.57 4.48
N ASN A 2 -25.22 -2.67 4.62
CA ASN A 2 -24.04 -2.89 3.78
C ASN A 2 -24.53 -3.21 2.37
N GLY A 3 -24.19 -2.37 1.40
CA GLY A 3 -24.34 -2.71 -0.01
C GLY A 3 -23.29 -3.76 -0.40
N ARG A 4 -23.45 -4.35 -1.58
CA ARG A 4 -22.56 -5.42 -2.05
C ARG A 4 -21.11 -4.97 -2.19
N TYR A 5 -20.90 -3.76 -2.73
CA TYR A 5 -19.57 -3.25 -3.09
C TYR A 5 -19.10 -2.09 -2.20
N PHE A 6 -20.02 -1.40 -1.54
CA PHE A 6 -19.78 -0.24 -0.71
C PHE A 6 -20.95 -0.03 0.26
N GLU A 7 -20.75 0.79 1.29
CA GLU A 7 -21.78 1.11 2.27
C GLU A 7 -22.77 2.14 1.72
N GLY A 8 -24.06 1.93 1.97
CA GLY A 8 -25.14 2.83 1.51
C GLY A 8 -25.87 2.31 0.28
N ASP A 9 -26.78 3.14 -0.23
CA ASP A 9 -27.64 2.83 -1.37
C ASP A 9 -27.29 3.76 -2.55
N TYR A 10 -26.57 3.21 -3.53
CA TYR A 10 -26.10 3.93 -4.73
C TYR A 10 -26.34 3.07 -5.97
N PRO A 11 -27.59 2.90 -6.42
CA PRO A 11 -27.94 1.97 -7.49
C PRO A 11 -27.20 2.29 -8.80
N GLU A 12 -27.00 3.57 -9.13
CA GLU A 12 -26.26 3.98 -10.32
C GLU A 12 -24.79 3.53 -10.31
N LEU A 13 -24.12 3.58 -9.14
CA LEU A 13 -22.75 3.08 -9.00
C LEU A 13 -22.69 1.56 -9.08
N VAL A 14 -23.70 0.86 -8.53
CA VAL A 14 -23.82 -0.60 -8.66
C VAL A 14 -23.95 -0.96 -10.14
N ASP A 15 -24.85 -0.32 -10.88
CA ASP A 15 -25.07 -0.59 -12.31
C ASP A 15 -23.81 -0.32 -13.15
N ARG A 16 -23.06 0.75 -12.84
CA ARG A 16 -21.79 1.06 -13.49
C ARG A 16 -20.74 -0.03 -13.24
N LEU A 17 -20.62 -0.50 -12.01
CA LEU A 17 -19.65 -1.54 -11.64
C LEU A 17 -20.02 -2.92 -12.20
N GLU A 18 -21.29 -3.30 -12.17
CA GLU A 18 -21.80 -4.52 -12.80
C GLU A 18 -21.61 -4.50 -14.32
N SER A 19 -21.81 -3.33 -14.95
CA SER A 19 -21.55 -3.16 -16.38
C SER A 19 -20.07 -3.29 -16.71
N HIS A 20 -19.18 -2.82 -15.82
CA HIS A 20 -17.74 -3.07 -15.92
C HIS A 20 -17.42 -4.56 -15.81
N PHE A 21 -17.92 -5.27 -14.79
CA PHE A 21 -17.69 -6.71 -14.65
C PHE A 21 -18.17 -7.51 -15.86
N ARG A 22 -19.31 -7.14 -16.44
CA ARG A 22 -19.82 -7.77 -17.66
C ARG A 22 -18.84 -7.63 -18.83
N ARG A 23 -18.35 -6.42 -19.11
CA ARG A 23 -17.38 -6.18 -20.20
C ARG A 23 -16.06 -6.93 -19.98
N VAL A 24 -15.54 -6.90 -18.75
CA VAL A 24 -14.30 -7.59 -18.41
C VAL A 24 -14.46 -9.10 -18.56
N ARG A 25 -15.58 -9.67 -18.10
CA ARG A 25 -15.92 -11.09 -18.26
C ARG A 25 -16.09 -11.49 -19.72
N GLU A 26 -16.84 -10.72 -20.51
CA GLU A 26 -17.01 -10.98 -21.94
C GLU A 26 -15.65 -11.00 -22.66
N SER A 27 -14.79 -10.01 -22.39
CA SER A 27 -13.43 -9.93 -22.95
C SER A 27 -12.52 -11.07 -22.48
N TRP A 28 -12.71 -11.59 -21.27
CA TRP A 28 -12.02 -12.77 -20.76
C TRP A 28 -12.46 -14.05 -21.49
N ASP A 29 -13.78 -14.26 -21.60
CA ASP A 29 -14.38 -15.46 -22.18
C ASP A 29 -14.07 -15.58 -23.69
N GLU A 30 -14.03 -14.46 -24.42
CA GLU A 30 -13.61 -14.42 -25.83
C GLU A 30 -12.19 -14.96 -26.03
N ARG A 31 -11.29 -14.69 -25.09
CA ARG A 31 -9.89 -15.11 -25.13
C ARG A 31 -9.68 -16.53 -24.65
N LYS A 32 -10.63 -17.08 -23.90
CA LYS A 32 -10.56 -18.43 -23.31
C LYS A 32 -9.30 -18.62 -22.47
N PHE A 33 -8.93 -17.62 -21.68
CA PHE A 33 -7.82 -17.76 -20.75
C PHE A 33 -8.15 -18.78 -19.66
N ASP A 34 -7.18 -19.61 -19.31
CA ASP A 34 -7.26 -20.46 -18.12
C ASP A 34 -7.16 -19.62 -16.84
N GLY A 35 -7.72 -20.13 -15.74
CA GLY A 35 -7.58 -19.53 -14.41
C GLY A 35 -8.77 -18.65 -14.01
N SER A 36 -8.51 -17.63 -13.20
CA SER A 36 -9.55 -16.73 -12.66
C SER A 36 -9.11 -15.29 -12.51
N LEU A 37 -10.10 -14.41 -12.56
CA LEU A 37 -9.98 -12.98 -12.30
C LEU A 37 -10.85 -12.60 -11.12
N VAL A 38 -10.21 -12.11 -10.06
CA VAL A 38 -10.83 -11.84 -8.77
C VAL A 38 -10.60 -10.39 -8.37
N LEU A 39 -11.68 -9.67 -8.07
CA LEU A 39 -11.59 -8.32 -7.50
C LEU A 39 -11.37 -8.43 -5.99
N GLY A 40 -10.26 -7.85 -5.52
CA GLY A 40 -9.96 -7.69 -4.11
C GLY A 40 -10.25 -6.26 -3.61
N GLY A 41 -9.41 -5.79 -2.68
CA GLY A 41 -9.45 -4.41 -2.22
C GLY A 41 -10.76 -4.05 -1.49
N GLY A 42 -11.07 -2.76 -1.44
CA GLY A 42 -12.28 -2.27 -0.76
C GLY A 42 -13.56 -2.79 -1.40
N TYR A 43 -13.68 -2.69 -2.73
CA TYR A 43 -14.89 -3.08 -3.44
C TYR A 43 -15.18 -4.58 -3.35
N GLY A 44 -14.16 -5.45 -3.41
CA GLY A 44 -14.35 -6.89 -3.21
C GLY A 44 -14.79 -7.27 -1.80
N ARG A 45 -14.63 -6.38 -0.81
CA ARG A 45 -15.05 -6.59 0.59
C ARG A 45 -16.34 -5.87 0.98
N GLY A 46 -16.99 -5.19 0.03
CA GLY A 46 -18.12 -4.30 0.35
C GLY A 46 -17.72 -3.01 1.07
N GLU A 47 -16.43 -2.67 1.08
CA GLU A 47 -15.85 -1.46 1.69
C GLU A 47 -15.31 -0.46 0.65
N GLY A 48 -15.89 -0.46 -0.56
CA GLY A 48 -15.58 0.51 -1.59
C GLY A 48 -15.83 1.94 -1.11
N GLY A 49 -14.93 2.85 -1.45
CA GLY A 49 -15.08 4.27 -1.12
C GLY A 49 -16.02 4.94 -2.12
N VAL A 50 -16.87 5.85 -1.64
CA VAL A 50 -17.81 6.59 -2.47
C VAL A 50 -17.60 8.08 -2.23
N MET A 51 -17.24 8.80 -3.29
CA MET A 51 -17.03 10.25 -3.22
C MET A 51 -18.26 11.01 -3.71
N LYS A 52 -18.58 12.12 -3.02
CA LYS A 52 -19.69 13.00 -3.39
C LYS A 52 -19.13 14.33 -3.89
N ILE A 53 -19.42 14.68 -5.15
CA ILE A 53 -19.01 15.93 -5.78
C ILE A 53 -20.28 16.70 -6.16
N GLY A 54 -20.71 17.60 -5.28
CA GLY A 54 -22.02 18.24 -5.42
C GLY A 54 -23.13 17.19 -5.34
N GLU A 55 -23.95 17.11 -6.39
CA GLU A 55 -25.02 16.10 -6.51
C GLU A 55 -24.54 14.77 -7.10
N LYS A 56 -23.33 14.71 -7.66
CA LYS A 56 -22.79 13.49 -8.28
C LYS A 56 -22.15 12.58 -7.25
N VAL A 57 -22.34 11.29 -7.46
CA VAL A 57 -21.74 10.21 -6.67
C VAL A 57 -20.80 9.42 -7.59
N GLU A 58 -19.54 9.30 -7.19
CA GLU A 58 -18.47 8.67 -7.98
C GLU A 58 -17.71 7.64 -7.14
N PHE A 59 -16.97 6.76 -7.81
CA PHE A 59 -16.01 5.88 -7.15
C PHE A 59 -14.83 6.69 -6.59
N SER A 60 -14.30 6.29 -5.44
CA SER A 60 -13.18 6.98 -4.78
C SER A 60 -11.85 6.24 -4.91
N ASN A 61 -11.89 4.92 -4.81
CA ASN A 61 -10.72 4.09 -4.64
C ASN A 61 -10.49 3.26 -5.91
N ASP A 62 -9.28 2.77 -6.08
CA ASP A 62 -8.88 1.98 -7.24
C ASP A 62 -9.53 0.58 -7.22
N LEU A 63 -9.60 -0.07 -8.38
CA LEU A 63 -10.00 -1.49 -8.50
C LEU A 63 -8.76 -2.39 -8.56
N ASP A 64 -8.54 -3.14 -7.49
CA ASP A 64 -7.42 -4.09 -7.36
C ASP A 64 -7.84 -5.50 -7.80
N TYR A 65 -7.45 -5.91 -9.00
CA TYR A 65 -7.67 -7.25 -9.53
C TYR A 65 -6.49 -8.19 -9.30
N PHE A 66 -6.80 -9.44 -8.99
CA PHE A 66 -5.88 -10.56 -8.91
C PHE A 66 -6.24 -11.56 -10.00
N LEU A 67 -5.36 -11.68 -10.98
CA LEU A 67 -5.48 -12.63 -12.07
C LEU A 67 -4.62 -13.84 -11.74
N PHE A 68 -5.25 -14.96 -11.41
CA PHE A 68 -4.59 -16.23 -11.16
C PHE A 68 -4.56 -17.07 -12.43
N ASN A 69 -3.36 -17.31 -12.97
CA ASN A 69 -3.15 -18.11 -14.17
C ASN A 69 -1.91 -19.00 -13.99
N PRO A 70 -1.88 -20.24 -14.51
CA PRO A 70 -0.70 -21.11 -14.44
C PRO A 70 0.56 -20.53 -15.12
N ASN A 71 0.38 -19.63 -16.09
CA ASN A 71 1.45 -18.91 -16.78
C ASN A 71 1.20 -17.38 -16.73
N PRO A 72 1.44 -16.73 -15.57
CA PRO A 72 1.16 -15.31 -15.37
C PRO A 72 2.10 -14.40 -16.17
N THR A 73 3.13 -14.97 -16.79
CA THR A 73 4.07 -14.28 -17.67
C THR A 73 3.72 -14.39 -19.15
N ASN A 74 2.60 -15.00 -19.50
CA ASN A 74 2.12 -15.08 -20.88
C ASN A 74 1.99 -13.66 -21.48
N PRO A 75 2.69 -13.33 -22.58
CA PRO A 75 2.62 -12.00 -23.20
C PRO A 75 1.20 -11.59 -23.62
N GLU A 76 0.40 -12.51 -24.16
CA GLU A 76 -0.98 -12.19 -24.58
C GLU A 76 -1.87 -11.83 -23.37
N LEU A 77 -1.71 -12.55 -22.26
CA LEU A 77 -2.41 -12.29 -21.01
C LEU A 77 -2.01 -10.92 -20.44
N LEU A 78 -0.71 -10.62 -20.44
CA LEU A 78 -0.18 -9.35 -19.94
C LEU A 78 -0.62 -8.16 -20.81
N ASP A 79 -0.64 -8.32 -22.13
CA ASP A 79 -1.11 -7.29 -23.05
C ASP A 79 -2.63 -7.09 -22.93
N TRP A 80 -3.39 -8.17 -22.74
CA TRP A 80 -4.81 -8.10 -22.42
C TRP A 80 -5.05 -7.35 -21.11
N ALA A 81 -4.34 -7.70 -20.04
CA ALA A 81 -4.49 -7.07 -18.72
C ALA A 81 -4.24 -5.57 -18.81
N LYS A 82 -3.10 -5.15 -19.38
CA LYS A 82 -2.77 -3.72 -19.57
C LYS A 82 -3.78 -2.96 -20.42
N ARG A 83 -4.36 -3.63 -21.42
CA ARG A 83 -5.42 -3.03 -22.24
C ARG A 83 -6.68 -2.79 -21.40
N ILE A 84 -7.10 -3.79 -20.61
CA ILE A 84 -8.26 -3.66 -19.71
C ILE A 84 -8.01 -2.59 -18.65
N GLU A 85 -6.84 -2.59 -18.01
CA GLU A 85 -6.45 -1.55 -17.05
C GLU A 85 -6.66 -0.16 -17.64
N ARG A 86 -6.09 0.12 -18.82
CA ARG A 86 -6.23 1.41 -19.50
C ARG A 86 -7.68 1.74 -19.87
N GLU A 87 -8.35 0.84 -20.59
CA GLU A 87 -9.69 1.09 -21.13
C GLU A 87 -10.73 1.28 -20.02
N GLU A 88 -10.64 0.50 -18.94
CA GLU A 88 -11.60 0.59 -17.84
C GLU A 88 -11.24 1.71 -16.85
N THR A 89 -9.96 2.07 -16.71
CA THR A 89 -9.55 3.30 -16.00
C THR A 89 -10.19 4.53 -16.62
N ASP A 90 -10.08 4.67 -17.95
CA ASP A 90 -10.65 5.80 -18.68
C ASP A 90 -12.19 5.86 -18.54
N ARG A 91 -12.87 4.70 -18.49
CA ARG A 91 -14.33 4.62 -18.36
C ARG A 91 -14.84 4.89 -16.96
N LEU A 92 -14.13 4.39 -15.95
CA LEU A 92 -14.58 4.47 -14.56
C LEU A 92 -14.14 5.78 -13.89
N GLY A 93 -13.06 6.40 -14.38
CA GLY A 93 -12.46 7.59 -13.78
C GLY A 93 -11.65 7.29 -12.51
N ILE A 94 -11.34 6.02 -12.26
CA ILE A 94 -10.49 5.51 -11.18
C ILE A 94 -9.52 4.48 -11.75
N ASP A 95 -8.36 4.29 -11.11
CA ASP A 95 -7.37 3.34 -11.62
C ASP A 95 -7.89 1.90 -11.49
N VAL A 96 -7.67 1.11 -12.54
CA VAL A 96 -7.89 -0.33 -12.57
C VAL A 96 -6.52 -1.00 -12.69
N GLU A 97 -6.15 -1.83 -11.71
CA GLU A 97 -4.88 -2.54 -11.66
C GLU A 97 -5.11 -4.06 -11.66
N ILE A 98 -4.42 -4.80 -12.53
CA ILE A 98 -4.52 -6.25 -12.67
C ILE A 98 -3.17 -6.89 -12.36
N LYS A 99 -3.08 -7.54 -11.21
CA LYS A 99 -1.91 -8.30 -10.79
C LYS A 99 -1.99 -9.74 -11.26
N CYS A 100 -1.11 -10.11 -12.20
CA CYS A 100 -0.98 -11.48 -12.70
C CYS A 100 -0.11 -12.34 -11.78
N LEU A 101 -0.65 -13.43 -11.27
CA LEU A 101 -0.06 -14.33 -10.28
C LEU A 101 -0.37 -15.79 -10.62
N THR A 102 0.36 -16.71 -9.99
CA THR A 102 -0.07 -18.12 -9.91
C THR A 102 -0.85 -18.36 -8.62
N GLU A 103 -1.60 -19.45 -8.53
CA GLU A 103 -2.25 -19.85 -7.27
C GLU A 103 -1.23 -20.09 -6.16
N GLU A 104 -0.06 -20.66 -6.48
CA GLU A 104 1.03 -20.88 -5.51
C GLU A 104 1.59 -19.57 -4.94
N SER A 105 1.43 -18.46 -5.66
CA SER A 105 1.87 -17.14 -5.23
C SER A 105 1.12 -16.67 -3.98
N VAL A 106 -0.06 -17.21 -3.70
CA VAL A 106 -0.80 -16.96 -2.45
C VAL A 106 -0.02 -17.46 -1.24
N GLY A 107 0.75 -18.55 -1.40
CA GLY A 107 1.62 -19.09 -0.36
C GLY A 107 0.89 -19.38 0.95
N ASP A 108 1.52 -19.00 2.07
CA ASP A 108 0.86 -18.94 3.38
C ASP A 108 0.12 -17.60 3.52
N PRO A 109 -1.22 -17.57 3.45
CA PRO A 109 -1.96 -16.32 3.53
C PRO A 109 -1.85 -15.65 4.90
N GLN A 110 -1.51 -16.37 5.97
CA GLN A 110 -1.35 -15.80 7.32
C GLN A 110 -0.20 -14.80 7.39
N GLY A 111 0.81 -14.95 6.53
CA GLY A 111 1.97 -14.06 6.46
C GLY A 111 1.78 -12.83 5.57
N SER A 112 0.62 -12.66 4.92
CA SER A 112 0.37 -11.54 4.02
C SER A 112 -0.95 -10.85 4.32
N MET A 113 -0.88 -9.55 4.61
CA MET A 113 -2.06 -8.71 4.80
C MET A 113 -2.90 -8.66 3.52
N MET A 114 -2.25 -8.55 2.35
CA MET A 114 -2.91 -8.49 1.04
C MET A 114 -3.70 -9.77 0.73
N PHE A 115 -3.09 -10.95 0.88
CA PHE A 115 -3.79 -12.21 0.58
C PHE A 115 -4.80 -12.59 1.66
N SER A 116 -4.51 -12.31 2.93
CA SER A 116 -5.49 -12.46 4.02
C SER A 116 -6.74 -11.63 3.75
N ASP A 117 -6.59 -10.35 3.38
CA ASP A 117 -7.71 -9.47 3.01
C ASP A 117 -8.47 -9.99 1.79
N LEU A 118 -7.77 -10.46 0.74
CA LEU A 118 -8.36 -11.02 -0.47
C LEU A 118 -9.21 -12.25 -0.17
N ILE A 119 -8.70 -13.19 0.64
CA ILE A 119 -9.44 -14.41 1.01
C ILE A 119 -10.62 -14.08 1.93
N ALA A 120 -10.47 -13.06 2.80
CA ALA A 120 -11.53 -12.63 3.69
C ALA A 120 -12.73 -12.00 2.96
N GLY A 121 -12.49 -11.36 1.82
CA GLY A 121 -13.56 -10.87 0.96
C GLY A 121 -13.05 -10.48 -0.43
N ASN A 122 -13.73 -11.01 -1.44
CA ASN A 122 -13.44 -10.80 -2.84
C ASN A 122 -14.71 -11.00 -3.68
N GLU A 123 -14.65 -10.55 -4.93
CA GLU A 123 -15.68 -10.81 -5.94
C GLU A 123 -15.04 -11.53 -7.14
N VAL A 124 -15.56 -12.70 -7.48
CA VAL A 124 -15.09 -13.46 -8.64
C VAL A 124 -15.72 -12.88 -9.89
N VAL A 125 -14.90 -12.24 -10.73
CA VAL A 125 -15.37 -11.58 -11.95
C VAL A 125 -15.37 -12.55 -13.12
N ALA A 126 -14.36 -13.40 -13.28
CA ALA A 126 -14.30 -14.41 -14.33
C ALA A 126 -13.52 -15.66 -13.89
N GLY A 127 -13.79 -16.80 -14.54
CA GLY A 127 -13.11 -18.08 -14.30
C GLY A 127 -13.50 -18.78 -12.99
N ASP A 128 -12.71 -19.79 -12.60
CA ASP A 128 -12.90 -20.55 -11.36
C ASP A 128 -11.88 -20.14 -10.28
N ALA A 129 -12.36 -19.53 -9.20
CA ALA A 129 -11.57 -19.16 -8.03
C ALA A 129 -11.88 -20.03 -6.79
N SER A 130 -12.39 -21.25 -7.00
CA SER A 130 -12.76 -22.18 -5.93
C SER A 130 -11.60 -22.52 -4.98
N PHE A 131 -10.35 -22.37 -5.42
CA PHE A 131 -9.18 -22.54 -4.55
C PHE A 131 -9.15 -21.52 -3.40
N LEU A 132 -9.59 -20.27 -3.63
CA LEU A 132 -9.66 -19.24 -2.58
C LEU A 132 -10.70 -19.60 -1.51
N GLN A 133 -11.82 -20.21 -1.90
CA GLN A 133 -12.90 -20.58 -0.97
C GLN A 133 -12.49 -21.66 0.05
N LYS A 134 -11.40 -22.39 -0.22
CA LYS A 134 -10.87 -23.45 0.68
C LYS A 134 -9.93 -22.90 1.75
N LEU A 135 -9.50 -21.65 1.63
CA LEU A 135 -8.51 -21.02 2.51
C LEU A 135 -9.06 -20.31 3.76
N PRO A 136 -10.32 -19.85 3.88
CA PRO A 136 -10.79 -19.09 5.04
C PRO A 136 -10.64 -19.82 6.37
N ALA A 137 -10.84 -21.15 6.40
CA ALA A 137 -10.65 -21.97 7.60
C ALA A 137 -9.21 -21.97 8.15
N ARG A 138 -8.25 -21.45 7.37
CA ARG A 138 -6.84 -21.32 7.76
C ARG A 138 -6.47 -19.88 8.11
N LEU A 139 -7.38 -18.91 8.05
CA LEU A 139 -7.03 -17.52 8.34
C LEU A 139 -7.00 -17.27 9.84
N ASP A 140 -5.86 -16.81 10.31
CA ASP A 140 -5.68 -16.24 11.64
C ASP A 140 -5.03 -14.87 11.48
N PHE A 141 -5.87 -13.83 11.48
CA PHE A 141 -5.43 -12.45 11.27
C PHE A 141 -4.49 -11.94 12.39
N SER A 142 -4.46 -12.60 13.55
CA SER A 142 -3.53 -12.26 14.63
C SER A 142 -2.07 -12.57 14.28
N LYS A 143 -1.84 -13.38 13.25
CA LYS A 143 -0.50 -13.76 12.76
C LYS A 143 0.06 -12.86 11.67
N ILE A 144 -0.73 -11.91 11.17
CA ILE A 144 -0.21 -10.89 10.26
C ILE A 144 0.84 -10.11 11.06
N GLY A 145 2.10 -10.30 10.69
CA GLY A 145 3.24 -9.95 11.52
C GLY A 145 3.89 -8.61 11.17
N ALA A 146 4.98 -8.33 11.87
CA ALA A 146 5.73 -7.09 11.75
C ALA A 146 6.27 -6.83 10.33
N GLU A 147 6.49 -7.86 9.52
CA GLU A 147 6.86 -7.75 8.10
C GLU A 147 5.84 -6.95 7.30
N GLU A 148 4.55 -7.21 7.51
CA GLU A 148 3.47 -6.54 6.81
C GLU A 148 3.24 -5.13 7.37
N ALA A 149 3.36 -4.95 8.70
CA ALA A 149 3.35 -3.62 9.31
C ALA A 149 4.48 -2.73 8.76
N THR A 150 5.72 -3.23 8.71
CA THR A 150 6.86 -2.53 8.11
C THR A 150 6.60 -2.19 6.65
N ARG A 151 6.08 -3.14 5.85
CA ARG A 151 5.82 -2.91 4.41
C ARG A 151 4.75 -1.83 4.20
N LEU A 152 3.68 -1.90 4.98
CA LEU A 152 2.61 -0.91 4.99
C LEU A 152 3.16 0.47 5.35
N LEU A 153 3.90 0.58 6.46
CA LEU A 153 4.47 1.85 6.90
C LEU A 153 5.54 2.37 5.95
N TRP A 154 6.33 1.52 5.30
CA TRP A 154 7.30 1.95 4.30
C TRP A 154 6.61 2.55 3.05
N ASN A 155 5.54 1.91 2.58
CA ASN A 155 4.72 2.44 1.50
C ASN A 155 4.11 3.81 1.89
N ARG A 156 3.55 3.91 3.09
CA ARG A 156 2.86 5.14 3.55
C ARG A 156 3.82 6.26 3.92
N GLY A 157 4.98 5.96 4.48
CA GLY A 157 6.05 6.93 4.68
C GLY A 157 6.58 7.46 3.34
N SER A 158 6.70 6.60 2.31
CA SER A 158 7.03 7.06 0.96
C SER A 158 5.95 8.00 0.40
N GLY A 159 4.67 7.69 0.62
CA GLY A 159 3.54 8.57 0.30
C GLY A 159 3.61 9.93 1.02
N LEU A 160 3.96 9.95 2.31
CA LEU A 160 4.19 11.19 3.07
C LEU A 160 5.35 12.01 2.51
N PHE A 161 6.45 11.37 2.12
CA PHE A 161 7.58 12.04 1.47
C PHE A 161 7.13 12.70 0.16
N PHE A 162 6.47 11.94 -0.71
CA PHE A 162 5.96 12.44 -1.99
C PHE A 162 4.91 13.53 -1.83
N ALA A 163 4.03 13.44 -0.83
CA ALA A 163 3.09 14.49 -0.48
C ALA A 163 3.83 15.75 -0.02
N GLY A 164 4.89 15.59 0.77
CA GLY A 164 5.76 16.68 1.21
C GLY A 164 6.42 17.42 0.06
N CYS A 165 6.91 16.71 -0.96
CA CYS A 165 7.48 17.32 -2.18
C CYS A 165 6.44 18.11 -3.01
N ARG A 166 5.15 17.83 -2.83
CA ARG A 166 4.03 18.45 -3.57
C ARG A 166 3.27 19.49 -2.76
N MET A 167 3.66 19.76 -1.52
CA MET A 167 3.04 20.79 -0.68
C MET A 167 3.02 22.15 -1.39
N ASN A 168 1.97 22.94 -1.17
CA ASN A 168 1.74 24.26 -1.75
C ASN A 168 1.53 24.29 -3.28
N ARG A 169 1.38 23.14 -3.94
CA ARG A 169 0.99 23.05 -5.35
C ARG A 169 -0.52 22.84 -5.44
N ALA A 170 -1.26 23.85 -5.88
CA ALA A 170 -2.72 23.86 -5.86
C ALA A 170 -3.36 22.66 -6.59
N ASP A 171 -2.77 22.25 -7.71
CA ASP A 171 -3.16 21.08 -8.50
C ASP A 171 -2.92 19.74 -7.78
N GLN A 172 -2.12 19.73 -6.71
CA GLN A 172 -1.75 18.56 -5.94
C GLN A 172 -2.42 18.49 -4.56
N LEU A 173 -3.31 19.42 -4.22
CA LEU A 173 -3.96 19.44 -2.90
C LEU A 173 -4.65 18.12 -2.57
N GLY A 174 -5.43 17.58 -3.50
CA GLY A 174 -6.10 16.28 -3.32
C GLY A 174 -5.12 15.11 -3.15
N TYR A 175 -3.98 15.14 -3.83
CA TYR A 175 -2.93 14.14 -3.68
C TYR A 175 -2.34 14.14 -2.26
N VAL A 176 -2.06 15.34 -1.73
CA VAL A 176 -1.52 15.51 -0.38
C VAL A 176 -2.52 15.03 0.67
N ILE A 177 -3.78 15.49 0.58
CA ILE A 177 -4.85 15.10 1.52
C ILE A 177 -5.03 13.57 1.53
N ARG A 178 -5.10 12.93 0.35
CA ARG A 178 -5.24 11.47 0.26
C ARG A 178 -4.07 10.74 0.90
N ASN A 179 -2.83 11.19 0.71
CA ASN A 179 -1.67 10.54 1.32
C ASN A 179 -1.64 10.72 2.84
N HIS A 180 -2.05 11.87 3.37
CA HIS A 180 -2.20 12.08 4.81
C HIS A 180 -3.26 11.14 5.40
N ALA A 181 -4.44 11.06 4.78
CA ALA A 181 -5.51 10.16 5.22
C ALA A 181 -5.09 8.67 5.16
N LYS A 182 -4.40 8.27 4.08
CA LYS A 182 -3.84 6.90 3.96
C LYS A 182 -2.78 6.62 5.04
N ALA A 183 -1.97 7.60 5.42
CA ALA A 183 -1.00 7.46 6.50
C ALA A 183 -1.70 7.34 7.87
N LYS A 184 -2.68 8.20 8.16
CA LYS A 184 -3.51 8.13 9.38
C LYS A 184 -4.10 6.74 9.60
N LEU A 185 -4.75 6.18 8.58
CA LEU A 185 -5.34 4.84 8.63
C LEU A 185 -4.26 3.77 8.86
N ALA A 186 -3.17 3.84 8.10
CA ALA A 186 -2.12 2.83 8.14
C ALA A 186 -1.33 2.79 9.44
N LEU A 187 -1.17 3.92 10.14
CA LEU A 187 -0.51 3.95 11.44
C LEU A 187 -1.26 3.09 12.46
N GLY A 188 -2.59 3.23 12.52
CA GLY A 188 -3.42 2.41 13.41
C GLY A 188 -3.48 0.95 12.97
N ASP A 189 -3.57 0.70 11.65
CA ASP A 189 -3.55 -0.67 11.11
C ASP A 189 -2.23 -1.39 11.42
N ALA A 190 -1.09 -0.70 11.30
CA ALA A 190 0.22 -1.23 11.66
C ALA A 190 0.33 -1.49 13.16
N TRP A 191 -0.19 -0.60 14.01
CA TRP A 191 -0.22 -0.84 15.45
C TRP A 191 -1.06 -2.08 15.80
N LEU A 192 -2.25 -2.23 15.20
CA LEU A 192 -3.11 -3.41 15.42
C LEU A 192 -2.42 -4.69 14.96
N CYS A 193 -1.73 -4.66 13.83
CA CYS A 193 -0.91 -5.75 13.31
C CYS A 193 0.16 -6.19 14.33
N LEU A 194 0.95 -5.24 14.84
CA LEU A 194 1.99 -5.53 15.83
C LEU A 194 1.46 -6.10 17.17
N ASN A 195 0.18 -5.88 17.47
CA ASN A 195 -0.47 -6.36 18.69
C ASN A 195 -1.38 -7.58 18.45
N GLY A 196 -1.34 -8.20 17.27
CA GLY A 196 -2.17 -9.36 16.93
C GLY A 196 -3.68 -9.06 16.88
N GLN A 197 -4.04 -7.79 16.69
CA GLN A 197 -5.43 -7.31 16.67
C GLN A 197 -5.92 -6.92 15.28
N TYR A 198 -5.14 -7.19 14.22
CA TYR A 198 -5.56 -6.89 12.85
C TYR A 198 -6.87 -7.60 12.48
N HIS A 199 -7.63 -6.95 11.58
CA HIS A 199 -8.87 -7.48 11.02
C HIS A 199 -9.02 -7.02 9.56
N PRO A 200 -9.60 -7.82 8.66
CA PRO A 200 -9.77 -7.48 7.25
C PRO A 200 -10.79 -6.33 7.02
N GLN A 201 -11.75 -6.18 7.92
CA GLN A 201 -12.73 -5.08 7.87
C GLN A 201 -12.20 -3.83 8.57
N CYS A 202 -12.23 -2.71 7.86
CA CYS A 202 -11.73 -1.41 8.28
C CYS A 202 -12.44 -0.87 9.52
N ARG A 203 -13.77 -0.99 9.59
CA ARG A 203 -14.54 -0.52 10.76
C ARG A 203 -14.24 -1.32 12.02
N GLU A 204 -14.04 -2.63 11.89
CA GLU A 204 -13.66 -3.49 13.01
C GLU A 204 -12.26 -3.12 13.52
N ARG A 205 -11.30 -2.81 12.63
CA ARG A 205 -10.00 -2.26 13.04
C ARG A 205 -10.17 -0.98 13.86
N GLY A 206 -11.04 -0.07 13.41
CA GLY A 206 -11.37 1.15 14.15
C GLY A 206 -11.92 0.85 15.54
N ALA A 207 -12.91 -0.04 15.64
CA ALA A 207 -13.52 -0.44 16.91
C ALA A 207 -12.51 -1.08 17.89
N ARG A 208 -11.59 -1.91 17.38
CA ARG A 208 -10.52 -2.52 18.18
C ARG A 208 -9.53 -1.47 18.69
N LEU A 209 -9.07 -0.58 17.82
CA LEU A 209 -8.12 0.46 18.20
C LEU A 209 -8.71 1.43 19.24
N GLN A 210 -10.01 1.74 19.18
CA GLN A 210 -10.64 2.56 20.21
C GLN A 210 -10.56 1.94 21.62
N LYS A 211 -10.65 0.61 21.70
CA LYS A 211 -10.56 -0.16 22.95
C LYS A 211 -9.12 -0.45 23.38
N ALA A 212 -8.13 -0.15 22.55
CA ALA A 212 -6.73 -0.42 22.84
C ALA A 212 -6.16 0.57 23.88
N GLU A 213 -5.28 0.07 24.75
CA GLU A 213 -4.45 0.91 25.61
C GLU A 213 -3.22 1.35 24.82
N LEU A 214 -3.06 2.66 24.64
CA LEU A 214 -1.95 3.24 23.89
C LEU A 214 -1.01 3.98 24.84
N ALA A 215 0.29 3.93 24.55
CA ALA A 215 1.24 4.83 25.18
C ALA A 215 0.91 6.29 24.84
N ASP A 216 1.21 7.23 25.75
CA ASP A 216 0.89 8.66 25.59
C ASP A 216 1.42 9.24 24.27
N ALA A 217 2.61 8.81 23.83
CA ALA A 217 3.22 9.23 22.56
C ALA A 217 2.33 8.92 21.34
N LEU A 218 1.51 7.86 21.42
CA LEU A 218 0.58 7.43 20.39
C LEU A 218 -0.87 7.89 20.65
N GLY A 219 -1.10 8.81 21.59
CA GLY A 219 -2.45 9.22 22.00
C GLY A 219 -3.34 9.74 20.85
N LYS A 220 -2.75 10.32 19.80
CA LYS A 220 -3.49 10.78 18.61
C LYS A 220 -3.89 9.66 17.64
N LEU A 221 -3.32 8.47 17.77
CA LEU A 221 -3.49 7.37 16.82
C LEU A 221 -4.96 6.95 16.70
N LYS A 222 -5.71 6.94 17.80
CA LYS A 222 -7.16 6.63 17.79
C LYS A 222 -7.95 7.63 16.96
N ALA A 223 -7.69 8.92 17.15
CA ALA A 223 -8.38 9.99 16.43
C ALA A 223 -8.03 9.96 14.94
N TRP A 224 -6.73 9.85 14.62
CA TRP A 224 -6.28 9.75 13.24
C TRP A 224 -6.82 8.51 12.52
N HIS A 225 -6.83 7.35 13.17
CA HIS A 225 -7.38 6.16 12.56
C HIS A 225 -8.86 6.34 12.24
N LEU A 226 -9.65 6.91 13.15
CA LEU A 226 -11.06 7.21 12.91
C LEU A 226 -11.24 8.18 11.73
N GLU A 227 -10.43 9.24 11.65
CA GLU A 227 -10.43 10.17 10.50
C GLU A 227 -10.06 9.45 9.19
N GLY A 228 -9.08 8.54 9.23
CA GLY A 228 -8.66 7.76 8.07
C GLY A 228 -9.72 6.75 7.61
N VAL A 229 -10.44 6.13 8.56
CA VAL A 229 -11.60 5.27 8.28
C VAL A 229 -12.69 6.10 7.62
N GLU A 230 -13.04 7.25 8.18
CA GLU A 230 -14.08 8.11 7.62
C GLU A 230 -13.70 8.58 6.21
N PHE A 231 -12.46 9.01 6.02
CA PHE A 231 -11.95 9.41 4.70
C PHE A 231 -11.99 8.26 3.69
N LYS A 232 -11.71 7.02 4.08
CA LYS A 232 -11.76 5.85 3.18
C LYS A 232 -13.15 5.68 2.56
N PHE A 233 -14.19 5.89 3.36
CA PHE A 233 -15.57 5.69 2.95
C PHE A 233 -16.18 6.94 2.31
N ASN A 234 -15.86 8.13 2.85
CA ASN A 234 -16.38 9.42 2.44
C ASN A 234 -15.22 10.42 2.24
N PRO A 235 -14.41 10.28 1.16
CA PRO A 235 -13.27 11.15 0.92
C PRO A 235 -13.71 12.61 0.67
N VAL A 236 -13.04 13.55 1.33
CA VAL A 236 -13.21 15.00 1.08
C VAL A 236 -11.84 15.61 0.82
N CYS A 237 -11.61 16.06 -0.41
CA CYS A 237 -10.31 16.58 -0.87
C CYS A 237 -10.28 18.12 -0.99
N THR A 238 -11.20 18.82 -0.34
CA THR A 238 -11.33 20.29 -0.43
C THR A 238 -11.46 20.90 0.97
N GLY A 239 -11.26 22.22 1.06
CA GLY A 239 -11.51 22.98 2.30
C GLY A 239 -10.44 22.88 3.38
N ILE A 240 -9.35 22.15 3.16
CA ILE A 240 -8.22 22.07 4.09
C ILE A 240 -7.12 23.04 3.63
N SER A 241 -6.64 23.89 4.52
CA SER A 241 -5.55 24.83 4.23
C SER A 241 -4.18 24.13 4.22
N TRP A 242 -3.22 24.70 3.50
CA TRP A 242 -1.84 24.21 3.50
C TRP A 242 -1.19 24.27 4.87
N GLU A 243 -1.52 25.29 5.68
CA GLU A 243 -1.02 25.43 7.04
C GLU A 243 -1.48 24.25 7.92
N THR A 244 -2.76 23.88 7.85
CA THR A 244 -3.30 22.73 8.58
C THR A 244 -2.61 21.44 8.12
N LEU A 245 -2.43 21.25 6.81
CA LEU A 245 -1.73 20.07 6.28
C LEU A 245 -0.29 20.00 6.76
N GLU A 246 0.45 21.11 6.78
CA GLU A 246 1.84 21.14 7.24
C GLU A 246 1.95 20.80 8.74
N GLN A 247 1.07 21.38 9.58
CA GLN A 247 1.01 21.06 11.01
C GLN A 247 0.71 19.58 11.24
N GLU A 248 -0.26 19.04 10.49
CA GLU A 248 -0.64 17.63 10.58
C GLU A 248 0.49 16.70 10.12
N ARG A 249 1.15 17.04 9.01
CA ARG A 249 2.27 16.25 8.45
C ARG A 249 3.35 16.01 9.49
N ASN A 250 3.74 17.03 10.25
CA ASN A 250 4.77 16.92 11.28
C ASN A 250 4.36 15.94 12.39
N GLY A 251 3.06 15.92 12.76
CA GLY A 251 2.52 14.93 13.68
C GLY A 251 2.56 13.51 13.11
N LEU A 252 2.12 13.35 11.85
CA LEU A 252 2.09 12.06 11.17
C LEU A 252 3.49 11.46 10.98
N ILE A 253 4.47 12.28 10.62
CA ILE A 253 5.86 11.82 10.45
C ILE A 253 6.45 11.34 11.77
N LYS A 254 6.19 12.04 12.89
CA LYS A 254 6.67 11.62 14.23
C LYS A 254 6.03 10.30 14.66
N ALA A 255 4.72 10.16 14.52
CA ALA A 255 4.04 8.91 14.84
C ALA A 255 4.47 7.77 13.89
N TRP A 256 4.70 8.08 12.60
CA TRP A 256 5.28 7.14 11.66
C TRP A 256 6.65 6.65 12.12
N ALA A 257 7.53 7.54 12.56
CA ALA A 257 8.85 7.18 13.05
C ALA A 257 8.77 6.20 14.23
N GLU A 258 7.94 6.50 15.22
CA GLU A 258 7.74 5.66 16.41
C GLU A 258 7.21 4.27 16.03
N VAL A 259 6.10 4.21 15.29
CA VAL A 259 5.46 2.93 14.92
C VAL A 259 6.36 2.15 13.95
N TYR A 260 7.11 2.83 13.08
CA TYR A 260 8.06 2.17 12.17
C TYR A 260 9.23 1.53 12.93
N LEU A 261 9.81 2.21 13.92
CA LEU A 261 10.87 1.64 14.76
C LEU A 261 10.35 0.49 15.63
N MET A 262 9.10 0.56 16.12
CA MET A 262 8.44 -0.57 16.77
C MET A 262 8.31 -1.77 15.82
N ALA A 263 7.83 -1.54 14.60
CA ALA A 263 7.69 -2.59 13.60
C ALA A 263 9.04 -3.21 13.22
N GLU A 264 10.06 -2.38 12.95
CA GLU A 264 11.40 -2.87 12.62
C GLU A 264 12.05 -3.61 13.80
N SER A 265 11.83 -3.16 15.04
CA SER A 265 12.33 -3.84 16.24
C SER A 265 11.72 -5.24 16.37
N ALA A 266 10.41 -5.36 16.18
CA ALA A 266 9.71 -6.64 16.19
C ALA A 266 10.16 -7.55 15.04
N ARG A 267 10.15 -7.03 13.80
CA ARG A 267 10.50 -7.76 12.58
C ARG A 267 11.94 -8.28 12.59
N LEU A 268 12.87 -7.49 13.11
CA LEU A 268 14.28 -7.87 13.18
C LEU A 268 14.64 -8.57 14.50
N SER A 269 13.69 -8.68 15.43
CA SER A 269 13.91 -9.20 16.78
C SER A 269 15.11 -8.52 17.48
N LYS A 270 15.17 -7.19 17.37
CA LYS A 270 16.26 -6.35 17.90
C LYS A 270 15.69 -5.11 18.54
N SER A 271 16.34 -4.59 19.59
CA SER A 271 16.02 -3.26 20.11
C SER A 271 16.58 -2.19 19.16
N ILE A 272 15.69 -1.37 18.61
CA ILE A 272 16.05 -0.27 17.71
C ILE A 272 15.40 1.01 18.25
N PRO A 273 16.05 1.69 19.22
CA PRO A 273 15.45 2.83 19.92
C PRO A 273 15.35 4.09 19.06
N ASP A 274 16.17 4.20 18.03
CA ASP A 274 16.27 5.39 17.18
C ASP A 274 16.73 5.03 15.75
N PHE A 275 16.63 6.02 14.85
CA PHE A 275 17.09 5.85 13.48
C PHE A 275 18.61 5.80 13.34
N ALA A 276 19.39 6.39 14.25
CA ALA A 276 20.85 6.26 14.20
C ALA A 276 21.26 4.78 14.34
N THR A 277 20.65 4.07 15.28
CA THR A 277 20.78 2.63 15.48
C THR A 277 20.28 1.87 14.25
N TYR A 278 19.09 2.21 13.74
CA TYR A 278 18.52 1.58 12.55
C TYR A 278 19.44 1.66 11.32
N LEU A 279 19.96 2.85 11.02
CA LEU A 279 20.81 3.11 9.86
C LEU A 279 22.18 2.45 9.98
N SER A 280 22.66 2.20 11.21
CA SER A 280 23.91 1.48 11.47
C SER A 280 23.81 -0.02 11.22
N LEU A 281 22.60 -0.57 11.07
CA LEU A 281 22.41 -2.01 10.88
C LEU A 281 23.05 -2.47 9.57
N PRO A 282 23.87 -3.54 9.60
CA PRO A 282 24.57 -4.03 8.41
C PRO A 282 23.59 -4.46 7.31
N ARG A 283 22.44 -5.02 7.71
CA ARG A 283 21.37 -5.50 6.83
C ARG A 283 20.01 -5.31 7.51
N VAL A 284 19.05 -4.69 6.81
CA VAL A 284 17.65 -4.57 7.27
C VAL A 284 16.76 -5.61 6.60
N LEU A 285 17.20 -6.25 5.52
CA LEU A 285 16.50 -7.37 4.88
C LEU A 285 17.37 -8.64 4.85
N PRO A 286 17.63 -9.25 6.02
CA PRO A 286 18.56 -10.37 6.16
C PRO A 286 18.15 -11.63 5.39
N ALA A 287 16.85 -11.83 5.15
CA ALA A 287 16.28 -12.99 4.47
C ALA A 287 16.73 -13.15 3.01
N TYR A 288 17.24 -12.10 2.36
CA TYR A 288 17.73 -12.16 0.99
C TYR A 288 19.21 -12.59 0.96
N GLY A 289 19.60 -13.49 0.04
CA GLY A 289 21.00 -13.93 -0.06
C GLY A 289 21.94 -12.83 -0.57
N ILE A 290 23.15 -12.73 0.01
CA ILE A 290 24.15 -11.71 -0.35
C ILE A 290 24.54 -11.80 -1.84
N CYS A 291 24.76 -13.01 -2.37
CA CYS A 291 25.11 -13.19 -3.78
C CYS A 291 24.02 -12.66 -4.74
N LYS A 292 22.74 -12.86 -4.39
CA LYS A 292 21.61 -12.31 -5.14
C LYS A 292 21.64 -10.78 -5.11
N ASN A 293 21.92 -10.18 -3.95
CA ASN A 293 22.00 -8.72 -3.80
C ASN A 293 23.13 -8.11 -4.63
N LEU A 294 24.31 -8.76 -4.65
CA LEU A 294 25.44 -8.34 -5.49
C LEU A 294 25.11 -8.45 -6.99
N ALA A 295 24.44 -9.53 -7.42
CA ALA A 295 24.00 -9.69 -8.80
C ALA A 295 22.97 -8.61 -9.21
N LEU A 296 22.05 -8.25 -8.31
CA LEU A 296 21.10 -7.17 -8.54
C LEU A 296 21.81 -5.81 -8.66
N ALA A 297 22.80 -5.54 -7.81
CA ALA A 297 23.58 -4.31 -7.88
C ALA A 297 24.40 -4.21 -9.18
N ALA A 298 24.99 -5.31 -9.64
CA ALA A 298 25.67 -5.37 -10.94
C ALA A 298 24.71 -5.11 -12.09
N ARG A 299 23.55 -5.79 -12.10
CA ARG A 299 22.47 -5.55 -13.08
C ARG A 299 22.04 -4.09 -13.10
N ASP A 300 21.86 -3.49 -11.92
CA ASP A 300 21.43 -2.11 -11.79
C ASP A 300 22.50 -1.14 -12.30
N ARG A 301 23.77 -1.36 -11.97
CA ARG A 301 24.88 -0.55 -12.51
C ARG A 301 24.91 -0.59 -14.03
N LEU A 302 24.67 -1.75 -14.63
CA LEU A 302 24.68 -1.95 -16.08
C LEU A 302 23.44 -1.37 -16.77
N LYS A 303 22.24 -1.66 -16.26
CA LYS A 303 20.96 -1.29 -16.92
C LYS A 303 20.44 0.10 -16.53
N ARG A 304 20.83 0.62 -15.36
CA ARG A 304 20.28 1.83 -14.75
C ARG A 304 21.35 2.88 -14.45
N GLY A 305 22.61 2.59 -14.74
CA GLY A 305 23.74 3.51 -14.57
C GLY A 305 24.22 3.68 -13.13
N ALA A 306 23.55 3.11 -12.14
CA ALA A 306 23.90 3.23 -10.72
C ALA A 306 23.34 2.06 -9.90
N PHE A 307 23.62 2.03 -8.60
CA PHE A 307 23.10 1.00 -7.68
C PHE A 307 22.79 1.61 -6.30
N LEU A 308 21.96 0.90 -5.53
CA LEU A 308 21.60 1.24 -4.17
C LEU A 308 22.59 0.65 -3.15
N ARG A 309 22.81 1.32 -2.02
CA ARG A 309 23.75 0.91 -0.96
C ARG A 309 23.02 0.60 0.35
N PRO A 310 23.53 -0.33 1.19
CA PRO A 310 24.75 -1.13 0.99
C PRO A 310 24.56 -2.32 0.03
N LEU A 311 25.62 -2.72 -0.68
CA LEU A 311 25.60 -3.81 -1.67
C LEU A 311 25.25 -5.19 -1.10
N GLY A 312 25.50 -5.41 0.19
CA GLY A 312 25.22 -6.68 0.87
C GLY A 312 23.75 -6.85 1.28
N ASP A 313 22.92 -5.83 1.10
CA ASP A 313 21.50 -5.84 1.47
C ASP A 313 20.62 -5.81 0.23
N TYR A 314 19.36 -6.26 0.37
CA TYR A 314 18.43 -6.20 -0.76
C TYR A 314 18.17 -4.72 -1.10
N PRO A 315 18.09 -4.32 -2.39
CA PRO A 315 18.01 -2.90 -2.77
C PRO A 315 16.86 -2.13 -2.10
N ARG A 316 15.73 -2.78 -1.79
CA ARG A 316 14.66 -2.19 -0.98
C ARG A 316 15.13 -1.70 0.40
N GLY A 317 16.08 -2.39 1.02
CA GLY A 317 16.66 -1.99 2.30
C GLY A 317 17.41 -0.66 2.25
N ALA A 318 17.92 -0.25 1.08
CA ALA A 318 18.48 1.08 0.89
C ALA A 318 17.38 2.15 0.90
N LEU A 319 16.24 1.87 0.27
CA LEU A 319 15.09 2.77 0.25
C LEU A 319 14.46 2.93 1.63
N MET A 320 14.34 1.81 2.37
CA MET A 320 13.88 1.81 3.76
C MET A 320 14.77 2.67 4.66
N ARG A 321 16.10 2.66 4.45
CA ARG A 321 17.05 3.52 5.18
C ARG A 321 17.05 4.98 4.71
N ALA A 322 16.88 5.22 3.41
CA ALA A 322 16.81 6.58 2.88
C ALA A 322 15.55 7.31 3.38
N LEU A 323 14.42 6.61 3.49
CA LEU A 323 13.13 7.20 3.82
C LEU A 323 13.11 8.02 5.14
N PRO A 324 13.58 7.53 6.30
CA PRO A 324 13.59 8.35 7.51
C PRO A 324 14.47 9.60 7.37
N CYS A 325 15.58 9.51 6.62
CA CYS A 325 16.43 10.66 6.30
C CYS A 325 15.66 11.69 5.46
N LEU A 326 14.90 11.24 4.46
CA LEU A 326 14.06 12.07 3.59
C LEU A 326 12.87 12.71 4.32
N LEU A 327 12.37 12.04 5.36
CA LEU A 327 11.31 12.56 6.25
C LEU A 327 11.87 13.43 7.39
N GLY A 328 13.17 13.75 7.38
CA GLY A 328 13.80 14.60 8.39
C GLY A 328 13.84 13.98 9.78
N GLN A 329 13.84 12.65 9.87
CA GLN A 329 13.92 11.91 11.14
C GLN A 329 15.35 11.60 11.58
N THR A 330 16.33 12.17 10.89
CA THR A 330 17.75 12.02 11.20
C THR A 330 18.45 13.37 11.10
N ASP A 331 19.50 13.56 11.90
CA ASP A 331 20.24 14.83 11.95
C ASP A 331 20.86 15.19 10.60
N GLY A 332 21.28 14.19 9.82
CA GLY A 332 21.88 14.41 8.51
C GLY A 332 20.87 14.61 7.37
N GLY A 333 19.58 14.35 7.60
CA GLY A 333 18.49 14.56 6.65
C GLY A 333 18.81 14.08 5.22
N VAL A 334 18.53 14.92 4.23
CA VAL A 334 18.78 14.62 2.81
C VAL A 334 20.24 14.24 2.52
N SER A 335 21.21 14.90 3.16
CA SER A 335 22.64 14.59 2.98
C SER A 335 22.98 13.17 3.45
N GLU A 336 22.31 12.69 4.50
CA GLU A 336 22.47 11.32 4.98
C GLU A 336 21.79 10.30 4.05
N ALA A 337 20.66 10.65 3.43
CA ALA A 337 20.00 9.79 2.44
C ALA A 337 20.93 9.44 1.25
N ALA A 338 21.88 10.33 0.90
CA ALA A 338 22.89 10.11 -0.13
C ALA A 338 23.89 8.98 0.16
N ARG A 339 23.91 8.46 1.40
CA ARG A 339 24.66 7.22 1.72
C ARG A 339 24.02 5.99 1.07
N PHE A 340 22.72 6.01 0.83
CA PHE A 340 21.92 4.87 0.38
C PHE A 340 21.46 4.99 -1.07
N LEU A 341 21.20 6.22 -1.54
CA LEU A 341 20.76 6.53 -2.89
C LEU A 341 21.92 7.04 -3.75
N PRO A 342 21.96 6.70 -5.05
CA PRO A 342 22.98 7.21 -5.98
C PRO A 342 22.62 8.63 -6.42
N ILE A 343 22.90 9.60 -5.55
CA ILE A 343 22.63 11.01 -5.74
C ILE A 343 23.89 11.69 -6.31
N SER A 344 23.70 12.48 -7.35
CA SER A 344 24.72 13.40 -7.85
C SER A 344 24.44 14.81 -7.33
N THR A 345 25.45 15.64 -7.20
CA THR A 345 25.30 17.05 -6.81
C THR A 345 24.25 17.72 -7.71
N GLY A 346 23.18 18.27 -7.12
CA GLY A 346 22.07 18.91 -7.86
C GLY A 346 20.96 17.99 -8.37
N SER A 347 20.98 16.68 -8.09
CA SER A 347 19.88 15.79 -8.50
C SER A 347 18.62 15.99 -7.65
N ASP A 348 17.46 15.98 -8.30
CA ASP A 348 16.17 15.95 -7.62
C ASP A 348 16.00 14.64 -6.81
N MET A 349 15.86 14.82 -5.50
CA MET A 349 15.69 13.74 -4.53
C MET A 349 14.39 13.00 -4.73
N GLU A 350 13.32 13.72 -5.09
CA GLU A 350 12.02 13.13 -5.34
C GLU A 350 12.10 12.17 -6.53
N SER A 351 12.57 12.65 -7.68
CA SER A 351 12.75 11.83 -8.88
C SER A 351 13.69 10.65 -8.66
N THR A 352 14.78 10.85 -7.90
CA THR A 352 15.74 9.78 -7.62
C THR A 352 15.11 8.68 -6.77
N TYR A 353 14.45 9.05 -5.66
CA TYR A 353 13.78 8.09 -4.79
C TYR A 353 12.62 7.40 -5.53
N ALA A 354 11.76 8.15 -6.23
CA ALA A 354 10.63 7.64 -7.00
C ALA A 354 11.05 6.60 -8.04
N ARG A 355 12.12 6.88 -8.81
CA ARG A 355 12.65 5.94 -9.81
C ARG A 355 13.07 4.61 -9.18
N TRP A 356 13.81 4.65 -8.08
CA TRP A 356 14.26 3.43 -7.43
C TRP A 356 13.13 2.71 -6.69
N TRP A 357 12.20 3.46 -6.11
CA TRP A 357 10.99 2.95 -5.49
C TRP A 357 10.15 2.17 -6.50
N ALA A 358 9.93 2.71 -7.70
CA ALA A 358 9.20 2.02 -8.78
C ALA A 358 9.82 0.66 -9.18
N TYR A 359 11.13 0.46 -8.96
CA TYR A 359 11.79 -0.81 -9.25
C TYR A 359 11.74 -1.85 -8.13
N TYR A 360 11.48 -1.43 -6.89
CA TYR A 360 11.71 -2.24 -5.69
C TYR A 360 10.59 -2.18 -4.64
N ALA A 361 9.58 -1.34 -4.83
CA ALA A 361 8.35 -1.30 -4.04
C ALA A 361 7.67 -2.67 -3.97
#